data_AF-W1IKQ4-F1
#
_entry.id   AF-W1IKQ4-F1
#
_cell.length_a   1.000
_cell.length_b   1.000
_cell.length_c   1.000
_cell.angle_alpha   90.00
_cell.angle_beta   90.00
_cell.angle_gamma   90.00
#
_symmetry.space_group_name_H-M   'P 1'
#
loop_
_entity.id
_entity.type
_entity.pdbx_description
1 polymer ?
#
loop_
_entity_poly.entity_id
_entity_poly.type
_entity_poly.pdbx_seq_one_letter_code
_entity_poly.pdbx_strand_id
1 'polypeptide(L)'
;MIASLWSSIGLDKMKLRVKRSLTIKQMAAVTGVTLVTLAIFITIQLSHLLQQRKDDYINQLNNAAAQIQTPLTDALLRSDLNKAQTLLIGLKTSGILGRAELISQNNSRIMSLDFATHRPVPELAKQVFGIPVELNIPLHVYGISSKDIASQGHLILQVDSNRVYRFALNTLALMLTTYLLLALILTVSISWCVNRIIIHPLRDIARELNKEHPPVLMPCPKSHQDDELGLLVKGYNRQVNKQKPPSK
;
A
#
# COMPACT_ATOMS: atom_id res chain seq x y z
N MET A 1 7.27 40.25 -21.82
CA MET A 1 5.89 40.35 -22.34
C MET A 1 4.98 39.16 -21.98
N ILE A 2 5.37 38.30 -21.02
CA ILE A 2 4.54 37.14 -20.56
C ILE A 2 4.12 37.30 -19.08
N ALA A 3 4.78 38.18 -18.32
CA ALA A 3 4.46 38.45 -16.92
C ALA A 3 3.22 39.36 -16.71
N SER A 4 2.79 40.12 -17.72
CA SER A 4 1.66 41.06 -17.62
C SER A 4 0.29 40.45 -17.90
N LEU A 5 0.22 39.25 -18.50
CA LEU A 5 -1.05 38.57 -18.79
C LEU A 5 -1.61 37.78 -17.60
N TRP A 6 -0.78 37.50 -16.59
CA TRP A 6 -1.22 36.80 -15.37
C TRP A 6 -1.86 37.74 -14.32
N SER A 7 -1.67 39.06 -14.46
CA SER A 7 -2.23 40.06 -13.55
C SER A 7 -3.66 40.51 -13.92
N SER A 8 -4.15 40.19 -15.14
CA SER A 8 -5.46 40.65 -15.63
C SER A 8 -6.61 39.70 -15.31
N ILE A 9 -6.32 38.49 -14.84
CA ILE A 9 -7.30 37.56 -14.29
C ILE A 9 -7.23 37.80 -12.79
N GLY A 10 -8.35 38.16 -12.15
CA GLY A 10 -8.47 38.48 -10.72
C GLY A 10 -8.14 37.35 -9.73
N LEU A 11 -7.09 36.56 -9.99
CA LEU A 11 -6.54 35.50 -9.17
C LEU A 11 -6.04 36.03 -7.82
N ASP A 12 -5.59 37.28 -7.73
CA ASP A 12 -5.12 37.86 -6.46
C ASP A 12 -6.28 38.26 -5.55
N LYS A 13 -7.41 38.74 -6.10
CA LYS A 13 -8.64 38.97 -5.33
C LYS A 13 -9.34 37.66 -4.93
N MET A 14 -9.27 36.61 -5.75
CA MET A 14 -9.73 35.26 -5.36
C MET A 14 -8.82 34.64 -4.29
N LYS A 15 -7.49 34.75 -4.41
CA LYS A 15 -6.52 34.24 -3.41
C LYS A 15 -6.72 34.83 -2.02
N LEU A 16 -7.13 36.09 -1.91
CA LEU A 16 -7.33 36.75 -0.62
C LEU A 16 -8.68 36.42 0.04
N ARG A 17 -9.75 36.25 -0.74
CA ARG A 17 -11.10 35.94 -0.20
C ARG A 17 -11.30 34.45 0.15
N VAL A 18 -10.44 33.59 -0.39
CA VAL A 18 -10.35 32.15 -0.10
C VAL A 18 -9.56 31.88 1.19
N LYS A 19 -8.76 32.82 1.71
CA LYS A 19 -7.95 32.59 2.93
C LYS A 19 -8.74 32.53 4.26
N ARG A 20 -10.07 32.70 4.25
CA ARG A 20 -10.87 32.79 5.48
C ARG A 20 -12.25 32.13 5.42
N SER A 21 -12.44 31.07 4.62
CA SER A 21 -13.67 30.28 4.71
C SER A 21 -13.47 29.06 5.60
N LEU A 22 -14.44 28.79 6.47
CA LEU A 22 -14.50 27.60 7.32
C LEU A 22 -14.34 26.31 6.49
N THR A 23 -14.82 26.35 5.26
CA THR A 23 -14.78 25.28 4.26
C THR A 23 -13.36 24.85 3.88
N ILE A 24 -12.39 25.77 3.82
CA ILE A 24 -11.00 25.44 3.45
C ILE A 24 -10.25 24.84 4.63
N LYS A 25 -10.51 25.33 5.84
CA LYS A 25 -9.97 24.71 7.07
C LYS A 25 -10.53 23.31 7.26
N GLN A 26 -11.83 23.13 7.02
CA GLN A 26 -12.50 21.82 7.10
C GLN A 26 -12.03 20.88 5.99
N MET A 27 -11.95 21.33 4.73
CA MET A 27 -11.41 20.52 3.64
C MET A 27 -9.94 20.14 3.88
N ALA A 28 -9.11 21.08 4.31
CA ALA A 28 -7.71 20.79 4.62
C ALA A 28 -7.57 19.79 5.78
N ALA A 29 -8.39 19.92 6.82
CA ALA A 29 -8.41 18.97 7.93
C ALA A 29 -8.85 17.56 7.46
N VAL A 30 -9.93 17.47 6.67
CA VAL A 30 -10.40 16.20 6.11
C VAL A 30 -9.34 15.56 5.22
N THR A 31 -8.74 16.32 4.30
CA THR A 31 -7.64 15.82 3.45
C THR A 31 -6.45 15.37 4.30
N GLY A 32 -6.06 16.15 5.31
CA GLY A 32 -4.98 15.78 6.22
C GLY A 32 -5.24 14.45 6.93
N VAL A 33 -6.43 14.28 7.51
CA VAL A 33 -6.83 13.04 8.17
C VAL A 33 -6.81 11.87 7.18
N THR A 34 -7.35 12.04 5.97
CA THR A 34 -7.34 10.98 4.96
C THR A 34 -5.94 10.56 4.53
N LEU A 35 -5.02 11.52 4.35
CA LEU A 35 -3.63 11.24 3.98
C LEU A 35 -2.88 10.49 5.09
N VAL A 36 -3.09 10.88 6.35
CA VAL A 36 -2.49 10.20 7.50
C VAL A 36 -3.00 8.77 7.61
N THR A 37 -4.32 8.56 7.50
CA THR A 37 -4.91 7.22 7.54
C THR A 37 -4.39 6.33 6.41
N LEU A 38 -4.29 6.87 5.18
CA LEU A 38 -3.70 6.16 4.04
C LEU A 38 -2.23 5.81 4.28
N ALA A 39 -1.44 6.74 4.81
CA ALA A 39 -0.03 6.51 5.10
C ALA A 39 0.17 5.39 6.12
N ILE A 40 -0.64 5.35 7.18
CA ILE A 40 -0.63 4.27 8.17
C ILE A 40 -0.97 2.93 7.51
N PHE A 41 -2.04 2.89 6.71
CA PHE A 41 -2.47 1.67 6.05
C PHE A 41 -1.41 1.11 5.09
N ILE A 42 -0.84 1.98 4.24
CA ILE A 42 0.23 1.63 3.30
C ILE A 42 1.45 1.08 4.06
N THR A 43 1.82 1.71 5.19
CA THR A 43 2.98 1.27 5.98
C THR A 43 2.78 -0.14 6.54
N ILE A 44 1.61 -0.41 7.13
CA ILE A 44 1.28 -1.73 7.69
C ILE A 44 1.26 -2.78 6.58
N GLN A 45 0.57 -2.51 5.48
CA GLN A 45 0.41 -3.47 4.40
C GLN A 45 1.73 -3.76 3.66
N LEU A 46 2.55 -2.73 3.44
CA LEU A 46 3.88 -2.90 2.85
C LEU A 46 4.77 -3.76 3.76
N SER A 47 4.74 -3.51 5.07
CA SER A 47 5.50 -4.30 6.04
C SER A 47 5.09 -5.77 6.02
N HIS A 48 3.78 -6.05 5.99
CA HIS A 48 3.26 -7.41 5.89
C HIS A 48 3.69 -8.12 4.60
N LEU A 49 3.51 -7.47 3.44
CA LEU A 49 3.91 -8.06 2.15
C LEU A 49 5.42 -8.27 2.06
N LEU A 50 6.21 -7.35 2.61
CA LEU A 50 7.65 -7.53 2.66
C LEU A 50 8.02 -8.73 3.53
N GLN A 51 7.42 -8.87 4.71
CA GLN A 51 7.68 -10.00 5.58
C GLN A 51 7.32 -11.32 4.89
N GLN A 52 6.12 -11.41 4.32
CA GLN A 52 5.67 -12.58 3.56
C GLN A 52 6.67 -12.96 2.47
N ARG A 53 7.19 -11.98 1.72
CA ARG A 53 8.16 -12.23 0.64
C ARG A 53 9.53 -12.66 1.16
N LYS A 54 9.95 -12.17 2.32
CA LYS A 54 11.20 -12.63 2.95
C LYS A 54 11.06 -14.09 3.37
N ASP A 55 9.94 -14.45 3.98
CA ASP A 55 9.66 -15.81 4.41
C ASP A 55 9.63 -16.76 3.20
N ASP A 56 9.00 -16.34 2.09
CA ASP A 56 9.02 -17.08 0.82
C ASP A 56 10.45 -17.30 0.31
N TYR A 57 11.32 -16.28 0.36
CA TYR A 57 12.72 -16.41 -0.06
C TYR A 57 13.50 -17.36 0.84
N ILE A 58 13.32 -17.27 2.15
CA ILE A 58 13.92 -18.17 3.15
C ILE A 58 13.51 -19.61 2.85
N ASN A 59 12.23 -19.87 2.62
CA ASN A 59 11.72 -21.21 2.35
C ASN A 59 12.27 -21.76 1.03
N GLN A 60 12.31 -20.95 -0.03
CA GLN A 60 12.87 -21.37 -1.33
C GLN A 60 14.37 -21.68 -1.22
N LEU A 61 15.11 -20.87 -0.44
CA LEU A 61 16.53 -21.05 -0.23
C LEU A 61 16.84 -22.27 0.64
N ASN A 62 16.06 -22.52 1.70
CA ASN A 62 16.11 -23.73 2.52
C ASN A 62 15.90 -24.99 1.67
N ASN A 63 14.86 -24.99 0.83
CA ASN A 63 14.55 -26.13 -0.03
C ASN A 63 15.66 -26.36 -1.07
N ALA A 64 16.21 -25.31 -1.66
CA ALA A 64 17.32 -25.42 -2.60
C ALA A 64 18.60 -25.91 -1.91
N ALA A 65 18.89 -25.41 -0.72
CA ALA A 65 20.06 -25.81 0.05
C ALA A 65 19.98 -27.26 0.54
N ALA A 66 18.80 -27.72 0.97
CA ALA A 66 18.57 -29.11 1.37
C ALA A 66 18.90 -30.10 0.23
N GLN A 67 18.65 -29.71 -1.03
CA GLN A 67 18.97 -30.54 -2.19
C GLN A 67 20.48 -30.67 -2.45
N ILE A 68 21.26 -29.64 -2.15
CA ILE A 68 22.71 -29.67 -2.37
C ILE A 68 23.51 -30.09 -1.13
N GLN A 69 22.87 -30.20 0.04
CA GLN A 69 23.56 -30.45 1.30
C GLN A 69 24.34 -31.77 1.29
N THR A 70 23.75 -32.84 0.79
CA THR A 70 24.39 -34.16 0.68
C THR A 70 25.57 -34.16 -0.31
N PRO A 71 25.44 -33.75 -1.58
CA PRO A 71 26.59 -33.72 -2.50
C PRO A 71 27.66 -32.71 -2.09
N LEU A 72 27.30 -31.62 -1.40
CA LEU A 72 28.25 -30.63 -0.90
C LEU A 72 29.09 -31.19 0.25
N THR A 73 28.47 -31.94 1.17
CA THR A 73 29.18 -32.59 2.28
C THR A 73 30.17 -33.63 1.75
N ASP A 74 29.75 -34.45 0.77
CA ASP A 74 30.62 -35.42 0.12
C ASP A 74 31.80 -34.77 -0.61
N ALA A 75 31.58 -33.64 -1.29
CA ALA A 75 32.65 -32.88 -1.94
C ALA A 75 33.64 -32.31 -0.92
N LEU A 76 33.16 -31.79 0.21
CA LEU A 76 34.00 -31.27 1.29
C LEU A 76 34.82 -32.38 1.97
N LEU A 77 34.21 -33.53 2.26
CA LEU A 77 34.91 -34.70 2.82
C LEU A 77 36.04 -35.19 1.91
N ARG A 78 35.84 -35.10 0.60
CA ARG A 78 36.85 -35.46 -0.41
C ARG A 78 37.82 -34.33 -0.74
N SER A 79 37.73 -33.18 -0.05
CA SER A 79 38.52 -31.97 -0.32
C SER A 79 38.40 -31.48 -1.79
N ASP A 80 37.30 -31.79 -2.47
CA ASP A 80 37.03 -31.42 -3.86
C ASP A 80 36.33 -30.06 -3.94
N LEU A 81 37.13 -29.00 -3.81
CA LEU A 81 36.65 -27.62 -3.79
C LEU A 81 36.00 -27.18 -5.12
N ASN A 82 36.41 -27.78 -6.25
CA ASN A 82 35.87 -27.47 -7.57
C ASN A 82 34.44 -28.00 -7.73
N LYS A 83 34.17 -29.22 -7.23
CA LYS A 83 32.79 -29.75 -7.17
C LYS A 83 31.92 -28.94 -6.21
N ALA A 84 32.44 -28.56 -5.03
CA ALA A 84 31.72 -27.71 -4.10
C ALA A 84 31.33 -26.35 -4.72
N GLN A 85 32.25 -25.72 -5.45
CA GLN A 85 31.96 -24.48 -6.18
C GLN A 85 30.87 -24.67 -7.23
N THR A 86 30.92 -25.75 -8.01
CA THR A 86 29.92 -26.04 -9.05
C THR A 86 28.52 -26.23 -8.46
N LEU A 87 28.41 -26.89 -7.30
CA LEU A 87 27.16 -27.05 -6.57
C LEU A 87 26.60 -25.70 -6.05
N LEU A 88 27.46 -24.81 -5.55
CA LEU A 88 27.06 -23.46 -5.15
C LEU A 88 26.65 -22.59 -6.34
N ILE A 89 27.31 -22.71 -7.48
CA ILE A 89 26.89 -22.04 -8.72
C ILE A 89 25.53 -22.59 -9.18
N GLY A 90 25.27 -23.88 -9.00
CA GLY A 90 23.96 -24.49 -9.24
C GLY A 90 22.83 -23.82 -8.45
N LEU A 91 23.07 -23.46 -7.17
CA LEU A 91 22.11 -22.73 -6.34
C LEU A 91 21.76 -21.33 -6.85
N LYS A 92 22.67 -20.68 -7.58
CA LYS A 92 22.42 -19.38 -8.24
C LYS A 92 21.22 -19.44 -9.17
N THR A 93 20.93 -20.61 -9.77
CA THR A 93 19.82 -20.80 -10.72
C THR A 93 18.45 -20.50 -10.09
N SER A 94 18.34 -20.50 -8.76
CA SER A 94 17.14 -20.02 -8.05
C SER A 94 16.85 -18.52 -8.27
N GLY A 95 17.83 -17.73 -8.74
CA GLY A 95 17.73 -16.30 -9.02
C GLY A 95 17.52 -15.40 -7.80
N ILE A 96 17.43 -15.98 -6.60
CA ILE A 96 17.15 -15.28 -5.33
C ILE A 96 18.43 -15.07 -4.52
N LEU A 97 19.45 -15.90 -4.78
CA LEU A 97 20.73 -15.86 -4.12
C LEU A 97 21.53 -14.61 -4.52
N GLY A 98 21.83 -13.76 -3.53
CA GLY A 98 22.70 -12.59 -3.67
C GLY A 98 24.14 -12.94 -3.30
N ARG A 99 24.37 -13.72 -2.23
CA ARG A 99 25.70 -14.16 -1.82
C ARG A 99 25.66 -15.54 -1.19
N ALA A 100 26.67 -16.37 -1.46
CA ALA A 100 26.91 -17.62 -0.74
C ALA A 100 28.31 -17.59 -0.12
N GLU A 101 28.40 -17.80 1.19
CA GLU A 101 29.66 -17.90 1.91
C GLU A 101 29.74 -19.24 2.64
N LEU A 102 30.83 -19.98 2.41
CA LEU A 102 31.19 -21.18 3.16
C LEU A 102 32.23 -20.81 4.21
N ILE A 103 31.89 -21.03 5.47
CA ILE A 103 32.78 -20.82 6.62
C ILE A 103 33.13 -22.19 7.20
N SER A 104 34.42 -22.46 7.42
CA SER A 104 34.92 -23.70 8.05
C SER A 104 34.81 -23.67 9.59
N GLN A 105 35.01 -24.81 10.25
CA GLN A 105 35.20 -24.93 11.71
C GLN A 105 36.15 -23.92 12.34
N ASN A 106 37.24 -23.56 11.64
CA ASN A 106 38.22 -22.59 12.13
C ASN A 106 37.76 -21.12 11.92
N ASN A 107 36.48 -20.88 11.64
CA ASN A 107 35.93 -19.58 11.28
C ASN A 107 36.62 -18.91 10.07
N SER A 108 37.39 -19.68 9.30
CA SER A 108 38.08 -19.24 8.09
C SER A 108 37.14 -19.38 6.90
N ARG A 109 36.96 -18.29 6.15
CA ARG A 109 36.15 -18.27 4.93
C ARG A 109 36.81 -19.16 3.87
N ILE A 110 36.17 -20.28 3.53
CA ILE A 110 36.65 -21.22 2.51
C ILE A 110 36.32 -20.68 1.12
N MET A 111 35.13 -20.11 0.96
CA MET A 111 34.64 -19.67 -0.35
C MET A 111 33.56 -18.60 -0.20
N SER A 112 33.62 -17.56 -1.02
CA SER A 112 32.59 -16.52 -1.12
C SER A 112 32.26 -16.30 -2.59
N LEU A 113 31.01 -16.53 -2.96
CA LEU A 113 30.49 -16.20 -4.27
C LEU A 113 29.48 -15.07 -4.10
N ASP A 114 29.77 -13.93 -4.73
CA ASP A 114 28.84 -12.82 -4.85
C ASP A 114 28.12 -12.93 -6.19
N PHE A 115 26.80 -12.97 -6.13
CA PHE A 115 25.91 -13.05 -7.27
C PHE A 115 25.03 -11.80 -7.38
N ALA A 116 25.12 -10.87 -6.43
CA ALA A 116 24.28 -9.70 -6.35
C ALA A 116 24.66 -8.68 -7.43
N THR A 117 23.64 -8.00 -7.97
CA THR A 117 23.89 -6.87 -8.85
C THR A 117 24.37 -5.70 -8.00
N HIS A 118 25.59 -5.21 -8.22
CA HIS A 118 26.20 -4.12 -7.44
C HIS A 118 25.43 -2.80 -7.67
N ARG A 119 24.38 -2.57 -6.87
CA ARG A 119 23.67 -1.29 -6.78
C ARG A 119 23.56 -0.90 -5.32
N PRO A 120 24.00 0.32 -4.94
CA PRO A 120 23.94 0.75 -3.55
C PRO A 120 22.48 0.91 -3.12
N VAL A 121 22.08 0.13 -2.12
CA VAL A 121 20.79 0.30 -1.43
C VAL A 121 20.96 1.38 -0.36
N PRO A 122 20.11 2.41 -0.29
CA PRO A 122 20.19 3.45 0.74
C PRO A 122 20.14 2.87 2.16
N GLU A 123 20.92 3.42 3.09
CA GLU A 123 21.00 2.88 4.47
C GLU A 123 19.67 2.95 5.22
N LEU A 124 18.89 4.01 5.02
CA LEU A 124 17.55 4.13 5.59
C LEU A 124 16.63 3.01 5.10
N ALA A 125 16.75 2.59 3.83
CA ALA A 125 15.98 1.49 3.28
C ALA A 125 16.40 0.14 3.87
N LYS A 126 17.69 -0.03 4.22
CA LYS A 126 18.17 -1.24 4.90
C LYS A 126 17.52 -1.40 6.28
N GLN A 127 17.41 -0.29 7.03
CA GLN A 127 16.82 -0.28 8.36
C GLN A 127 15.29 -0.44 8.32
N VAL A 128 14.60 0.31 7.45
CA VAL A 128 13.13 0.28 7.33
C VAL A 128 12.64 -1.06 6.77
N PHE A 129 13.37 -1.65 5.82
CA PHE A 129 12.96 -2.89 5.17
C PHE A 129 13.66 -4.14 5.73
N GLY A 130 14.51 -4.03 6.76
CA GLY A 130 15.21 -5.15 7.39
C GLY A 130 16.02 -5.99 6.39
N ILE A 131 16.92 -5.34 5.65
CA ILE A 131 17.86 -5.93 4.69
C ILE A 131 19.26 -5.86 5.33
N PRO A 132 20.12 -6.90 5.28
CA PRO A 132 20.01 -8.13 4.49
C PRO A 132 19.14 -9.22 5.14
N VAL A 133 18.59 -10.09 4.29
CA VAL A 133 17.94 -11.34 4.72
C VAL A 133 19.01 -12.43 4.63
N GLU A 134 19.49 -12.86 5.79
CA GLU A 134 20.54 -13.87 5.91
C GLU A 134 19.94 -15.20 6.38
N LEU A 135 20.33 -16.28 5.72
CA LEU A 135 19.98 -17.63 6.09
C LEU A 135 21.25 -18.39 6.47
N ASN A 136 21.34 -18.80 7.73
CA ASN A 136 22.46 -19.58 8.25
C ASN A 136 22.09 -21.06 8.24
N ILE A 137 22.72 -21.85 7.37
CA ILE A 137 22.51 -23.30 7.33
C ILE A 137 23.73 -24.00 7.94
N PRO A 138 23.58 -24.71 9.07
CA PRO A 138 24.64 -25.54 9.62
C PRO A 138 24.86 -26.78 8.75
N LEU A 139 26.09 -27.01 8.31
CA LEU A 139 26.47 -28.25 7.63
C LEU A 139 26.72 -29.32 8.70
N HIS A 140 25.85 -30.34 8.72
CA HIS A 140 25.94 -31.49 9.61
C HIS A 140 26.45 -32.70 8.83
N VAL A 141 27.46 -33.38 9.35
CA VAL A 141 27.92 -34.67 8.80
C VAL A 141 26.90 -35.74 9.21
N TYR A 142 26.19 -36.32 8.25
CA TYR A 142 25.34 -37.48 8.52
C TYR A 142 26.20 -38.73 8.56
N GLY A 143 26.29 -39.32 9.76
CA GLY A 143 27.01 -40.57 10.00
C GLY A 143 26.86 -41.11 11.42
N ILE A 144 26.58 -40.29 12.42
CA ILE A 144 26.34 -40.76 13.80
C ILE A 144 25.29 -39.86 14.46
N SER A 145 24.27 -40.48 15.01
CA SER A 145 23.16 -39.83 15.72
C SER A 145 23.63 -38.99 16.91
N SER A 146 22.79 -38.04 17.32
CA SER A 146 22.79 -37.30 18.62
C SER A 146 23.65 -36.03 18.74
N LYS A 147 22.97 -34.88 18.57
CA LYS A 147 22.88 -33.72 19.48
C LYS A 147 24.15 -32.96 19.96
N ASP A 148 25.38 -33.35 19.64
CA ASP A 148 26.55 -32.64 20.23
C ASP A 148 27.89 -32.74 19.45
N ILE A 149 27.89 -32.63 18.11
CA ILE A 149 29.14 -32.76 17.31
C ILE A 149 29.39 -31.50 16.47
N ALA A 150 30.56 -30.89 16.71
CA ALA A 150 31.06 -29.67 16.09
C ALA A 150 30.74 -29.56 14.59
N SER A 151 29.89 -28.60 14.24
CA SER A 151 29.57 -28.23 12.86
C SER A 151 30.87 -28.06 12.06
N GLN A 152 31.04 -28.80 10.95
CA GLN A 152 32.24 -28.69 10.08
C GLN A 152 32.33 -27.34 9.35
N GLY A 153 31.25 -26.58 9.37
CA GLY A 153 31.15 -25.25 8.82
C GLY A 153 29.71 -24.76 8.71
N HIS A 154 29.54 -23.45 8.53
CA HIS A 154 28.24 -22.83 8.25
C HIS A 154 28.22 -22.31 6.82
N LEU A 155 27.12 -22.57 6.12
CA LEU A 155 26.81 -21.97 4.82
C LEU A 155 25.90 -20.77 5.08
N ILE A 156 26.43 -19.56 4.85
CA ILE A 156 25.65 -18.31 4.91
C ILE A 156 25.15 -18.04 3.49
N LEU A 157 23.84 -18.06 3.31
CA LEU A 157 23.19 -17.69 2.06
C LEU A 157 22.45 -16.37 2.28
N GLN A 158 22.84 -15.33 1.53
CA GLN A 158 22.19 -14.02 1.57
C GLN A 158 21.34 -13.83 0.31
N VAL A 159 20.13 -13.29 0.48
CA VAL A 159 19.25 -12.93 -0.63
C VAL A 159 19.74 -11.64 -1.31
N ASP A 160 19.54 -11.50 -2.63
CA ASP A 160 19.85 -10.26 -3.35
C ASP A 160 19.06 -9.06 -2.78
N SER A 161 19.79 -8.17 -2.10
CA SER A 161 19.26 -6.98 -1.44
C SER A 161 18.62 -6.00 -2.43
N ASN A 162 19.15 -5.88 -3.66
CA ASN A 162 18.60 -4.99 -4.69
C ASN A 162 17.26 -5.52 -5.22
N ARG A 163 17.08 -6.85 -5.28
CA ARG A 163 15.80 -7.47 -5.65
C ARG A 163 14.70 -7.18 -4.62
N VAL A 164 15.02 -7.33 -3.33
CA VAL A 164 14.09 -7.00 -2.23
C VAL A 164 13.72 -5.52 -2.26
N TYR A 165 14.71 -4.63 -2.45
CA TYR A 165 14.49 -3.20 -2.54
C TYR A 165 13.58 -2.80 -3.72
N ARG A 166 13.81 -3.35 -4.92
CA ARG A 166 12.96 -3.09 -6.11
C ARG A 166 11.54 -3.59 -5.92
N PHE A 167 11.38 -4.75 -5.29
CA PHE A 167 10.06 -5.25 -4.93
C PHE A 167 9.36 -4.27 -3.97
N ALA A 168 10.03 -3.81 -2.91
CA ALA A 168 9.48 -2.85 -1.97
C ALA A 168 9.01 -1.55 -2.65
N LEU A 169 9.85 -0.96 -3.51
CA LEU A 169 9.52 0.27 -4.23
C LEU A 169 8.36 0.08 -5.21
N ASN A 170 8.36 -1.00 -6.00
CA ASN A 170 7.30 -1.25 -6.96
C ASN A 170 5.96 -1.51 -6.25
N THR A 171 5.98 -2.28 -5.16
CA THR A 171 4.78 -2.53 -4.35
C THR A 171 4.29 -1.25 -3.69
N LEU A 172 5.17 -0.41 -3.14
CA LEU A 172 4.81 0.90 -2.59
C LEU A 172 4.18 1.81 -3.65
N ALA A 173 4.77 1.88 -4.85
CA ALA A 173 4.23 2.68 -5.95
C ALA A 173 2.85 2.17 -6.40
N LEU A 174 2.67 0.85 -6.49
CA LEU A 174 1.38 0.25 -6.83
C LEU A 174 0.33 0.52 -5.74
N MET A 175 0.68 0.37 -4.46
CA MET A 175 -0.23 0.69 -3.35
C MET A 175 -0.64 2.16 -3.38
N LEU A 176 0.33 3.07 -3.49
CA LEU A 176 0.05 4.50 -3.50
C LEU A 176 -0.88 4.87 -4.66
N THR A 177 -0.59 4.39 -5.87
CA THR A 177 -1.41 4.68 -7.06
C THR A 177 -2.82 4.11 -6.94
N THR A 178 -2.97 2.86 -6.50
CA THR A 178 -4.27 2.22 -6.32
C THR A 178 -5.11 2.87 -5.23
N TYR A 179 -4.52 3.23 -4.08
CA TYR A 179 -5.25 3.92 -3.01
C TYR A 179 -5.66 5.35 -3.39
N LEU A 180 -4.80 6.09 -4.09
CA LEU A 180 -5.15 7.42 -4.61
C LEU A 180 -6.26 7.33 -5.66
N LEU A 181 -6.19 6.34 -6.56
CA LEU A 181 -7.24 6.08 -7.55
C LEU A 181 -8.56 5.70 -6.87
N LEU A 182 -8.52 4.81 -5.88
CA LEU A 182 -9.69 4.42 -5.10
C LEU A 182 -10.31 5.63 -4.39
N ALA A 183 -9.50 6.47 -3.75
CA ALA A 183 -9.96 7.68 -3.09
C ALA A 183 -10.60 8.67 -4.09
N LEU A 184 -10.01 8.82 -5.28
CA LEU A 184 -10.55 9.64 -6.36
C LEU A 184 -11.92 9.13 -6.83
N ILE A 185 -12.01 7.83 -7.15
CA ILE A 185 -13.26 7.20 -7.58
C ILE A 185 -14.33 7.37 -6.51
N LEU A 186 -14.00 7.04 -5.25
CA LEU A 186 -14.93 7.14 -4.14
C LEU A 186 -15.42 8.58 -3.95
N THR A 187 -14.53 9.57 -4.06
CA THR A 187 -14.89 10.99 -3.93
C THR A 187 -15.86 11.41 -5.04
N VAL A 188 -15.59 11.06 -6.29
CA VAL A 188 -16.47 11.37 -7.43
C VAL A 188 -17.80 10.65 -7.30
N SER A 189 -17.80 9.37 -6.95
CA SER A 189 -19.00 8.56 -6.77
C SER A 189 -19.88 9.09 -5.64
N ILE A 190 -19.30 9.39 -4.47
CA ILE A 190 -20.05 9.95 -3.33
C ILE A 190 -20.57 11.35 -3.68
N SER A 191 -19.75 12.21 -4.27
CA SER A 191 -20.16 13.56 -4.64
C SER A 191 -21.33 13.53 -5.64
N TRP A 192 -21.25 12.67 -6.66
CA TRP A 192 -22.33 12.48 -7.62
C TRP A 192 -23.59 11.92 -6.97
N CYS A 193 -23.45 10.91 -6.10
CA CYS A 193 -24.57 10.30 -5.36
C CYS A 193 -25.29 11.33 -4.48
N VAL A 194 -24.55 12.07 -3.65
CA VAL A 194 -25.09 13.14 -2.79
C VAL A 194 -25.73 14.24 -3.62
N ASN A 195 -25.07 14.69 -4.68
CA ASN A 195 -25.59 15.76 -5.53
C ASN A 195 -26.89 15.35 -6.24
N ARG A 196 -26.97 14.11 -6.71
CA ARG A 196 -28.14 13.59 -7.42
C ARG A 196 -29.30 13.23 -6.50
N ILE A 197 -29.03 12.55 -5.38
CA ILE A 197 -30.06 12.01 -4.48
C ILE A 197 -30.55 13.04 -3.48
N ILE A 198 -29.68 13.94 -2.99
CA ILE A 198 -30.06 14.87 -1.91
C ILE A 198 -30.17 16.31 -2.44
N ILE A 199 -29.12 16.82 -3.09
CA ILE A 199 -29.04 18.25 -3.44
C ILE A 199 -30.07 18.63 -4.50
N HIS A 200 -30.22 17.84 -5.56
CA HIS A 200 -31.16 18.16 -6.63
C HIS A 200 -32.63 18.23 -6.15
N PRO A 201 -33.21 17.20 -5.50
CA PRO A 201 -34.59 17.27 -5.04
C PRO A 201 -34.80 18.35 -3.97
N LEU A 202 -33.84 18.55 -3.07
CA LEU A 202 -33.91 19.62 -2.07
C LEU A 202 -33.91 21.01 -2.74
N ARG A 203 -33.09 21.21 -3.77
CA ARG A 203 -33.04 22.46 -4.54
C ARG A 203 -34.35 22.71 -5.28
N ASP A 204 -34.98 21.67 -5.81
CA ASP A 204 -36.26 21.80 -6.51
C ASP A 204 -37.37 22.16 -5.53
N ILE A 205 -37.43 21.53 -4.34
CA ILE A 205 -38.35 21.89 -3.26
C ILE A 205 -38.13 23.35 -2.82
N ALA A 206 -36.88 23.75 -2.59
CA ALA A 206 -36.55 25.11 -2.16
C ALA A 206 -36.94 26.16 -3.21
N ARG A 207 -36.76 25.87 -4.51
CA ARG A 207 -37.21 26.76 -5.59
C ARG A 207 -38.73 26.86 -5.64
N GLU A 208 -39.44 25.76 -5.46
CA GLU A 208 -40.91 25.74 -5.49
C GLU A 208 -41.51 26.54 -4.32
N LEU A 209 -40.87 26.48 -3.14
CA LEU A 209 -41.24 27.28 -1.97
C LEU A 209 -40.98 28.78 -2.15
N ASN A 210 -39.96 29.17 -2.92
CA ASN A 210 -39.54 30.56 -3.08
C ASN A 210 -40.21 31.29 -4.27
N LYS A 211 -41.18 30.67 -4.94
CA LYS A 211 -41.97 31.32 -6.00
C LYS A 211 -43.01 32.27 -5.38
N GLU A 212 -43.25 33.43 -6.03
CA GLU A 212 -44.19 34.47 -5.55
C GLU A 212 -45.61 33.97 -5.27
N HIS A 213 -46.04 32.91 -5.98
CA HIS A 213 -47.29 32.20 -5.71
C HIS A 213 -46.95 30.72 -5.49
N PRO A 214 -46.75 30.28 -4.24
CA PRO A 214 -46.48 28.87 -3.95
C PRO A 214 -47.66 28.01 -4.42
N PRO A 215 -47.43 26.83 -5.03
CA PRO A 215 -48.51 25.91 -5.32
C PRO A 215 -49.21 25.49 -4.01
N VAL A 216 -50.55 25.46 -4.03
CA VAL A 216 -51.41 25.12 -2.87
C VAL A 216 -51.09 23.74 -2.29
N LEU A 217 -50.58 22.82 -3.11
CA LEU A 217 -50.09 21.51 -2.70
C LEU A 217 -48.79 21.22 -3.47
N MET A 218 -47.72 20.92 -2.73
CA MET A 218 -46.42 20.61 -3.31
C MET A 218 -46.35 19.12 -3.68
N PRO A 219 -46.02 18.78 -4.94
CA PRO A 219 -45.89 17.38 -5.35
C PRO A 219 -44.63 16.77 -4.74
N CYS A 220 -44.79 15.64 -4.05
CA CYS A 220 -43.66 14.89 -3.50
C CYS A 220 -42.96 14.11 -4.63
N PRO A 221 -41.63 14.21 -4.78
CA PRO A 221 -40.88 13.37 -5.72
C PRO A 221 -41.11 11.88 -5.42
N LYS A 222 -41.35 11.05 -6.45
CA LYS A 222 -41.63 9.62 -6.29
C LYS A 222 -40.52 8.84 -5.57
N SER A 223 -39.26 9.26 -5.73
CA SER A 223 -38.09 8.62 -5.09
C SER A 223 -37.95 8.93 -3.59
N HIS A 224 -38.75 9.87 -3.07
CA HIS A 224 -38.62 10.43 -1.72
C HIS A 224 -39.98 10.44 -1.01
N GLN A 225 -40.86 9.46 -1.28
CA GLN A 225 -42.20 9.44 -0.63
C GLN A 225 -42.14 9.02 0.83
N ASP A 226 -41.18 8.17 1.19
CA ASP A 226 -41.08 7.51 2.51
C ASP A 226 -39.79 7.86 3.26
N ASP A 227 -39.07 8.91 2.84
CA ASP A 227 -37.89 9.41 3.52
C ASP A 227 -38.12 10.77 4.17
N GLU A 228 -37.08 11.31 4.80
CA GLU A 228 -37.15 12.59 5.51
C GLU A 228 -37.56 13.76 4.58
N LEU A 229 -37.18 13.71 3.30
CA LEU A 229 -37.62 14.72 2.33
C LEU A 229 -39.12 14.60 2.05
N GLY A 230 -39.66 13.39 1.95
CA GLY A 230 -41.09 13.14 1.84
C GLY A 230 -41.88 13.58 3.06
N LEU A 231 -41.35 13.34 4.26
CA LEU A 231 -41.95 13.80 5.52
C LEU A 231 -42.02 15.32 5.58
N LEU A 232 -40.97 16.03 5.13
CA LEU A 232 -40.96 17.50 5.03
C LEU A 232 -42.06 18.01 4.09
N VAL A 233 -42.19 17.43 2.89
CA VAL A 233 -43.22 17.83 1.91
C VAL A 233 -44.63 17.53 2.44
N LYS A 234 -44.85 16.37 3.05
CA LYS A 234 -46.13 15.99 3.69
C LYS A 234 -46.48 16.95 4.84
N GLY A 235 -45.49 17.34 5.65
CA GLY A 235 -45.63 18.31 6.74
C GLY A 235 -46.05 19.69 6.24
N TYR A 236 -45.39 20.20 5.20
CA TYR A 236 -45.75 21.47 4.54
C TYR A 236 -47.18 21.43 4.00
N ASN A 237 -47.52 20.40 3.22
CA ASN A 237 -48.86 20.24 2.64
C ASN A 237 -49.95 20.19 3.72
N ARG A 238 -49.68 19.57 4.87
CA ARG A 238 -50.62 19.54 6.01
C ARG A 238 -50.84 20.93 6.60
N GLN A 239 -49.80 21.76 6.69
CA GLN A 239 -49.92 23.14 7.18
C GLN A 239 -50.71 24.01 6.21
N VAL A 240 -50.44 23.93 4.90
CA VAL A 240 -51.20 24.67 3.89
C VAL A 240 -52.67 24.26 3.90
N ASN A 241 -52.97 22.96 4.03
CA ASN A 241 -54.35 22.48 4.07
C ASN A 241 -55.10 22.96 5.34
N LYS A 242 -54.42 23.11 6.47
CA LYS A 242 -55.01 23.71 7.68
C LYS A 242 -55.34 25.20 7.54
N GLN A 243 -54.62 25.92 6.70
CA GLN A 243 -54.84 27.35 6.46
C GLN A 243 -55.97 27.61 5.44
N LYS A 244 -56.44 26.58 4.74
CA LYS A 244 -57.55 26.72 3.79
C LYS A 244 -58.87 26.85 4.57
N PRO A 245 -59.66 27.92 4.38
CA PRO A 245 -60.94 28.07 5.07
C PRO A 245 -61.89 26.92 4.66
N PRO A 246 -62.78 26.47 5.55
CA PRO A 246 -63.75 25.44 5.20
C PRO A 246 -64.58 25.92 4.00
N SER A 247 -64.61 25.15 2.92
CA SER A 247 -65.49 25.46 1.80
C SER A 247 -66.94 25.36 2.30
N LYS A 248 -67.67 26.47 2.20
CA LYS A 248 -69.12 26.48 2.34
C LYS A 248 -69.78 25.63 1.26
#